data_AF-A0A929BMQ5-F1
#
_entry.id   AF-A0A929BMQ5-F1
#
_cell.length_a   1.000
_cell.length_b   1.000
_cell.length_c   1.000
_cell.angle_alpha   90.00
_cell.angle_beta   90.00
_cell.angle_gamma   90.00
#
_symmetry.space_group_name_H-M   'P 1'
#
loop_
_entity.id
_entity.type
_entity.pdbx_description
1 polymer ?
#
loop_
_entity_poly.entity_id
_entity_poly.type
_entity_poly.pdbx_seq_one_letter_code
_entity_poly.pdbx_strand_id
1 'polypeptide(L)' 'AEADAVTQRWTQGEIAVHLGTVRDMVGRTLRAFADAGLIQMNRQRLVLLDREGLEAEAER' A
#
# COMPACT_ATOMS: atom_id res chain seq x y z
N ALA A 1 -1.70 24.72 -10.38
CA ALA A 1 -0.83 24.10 -9.37
C ALA A 1 -1.05 22.60 -9.49
N GLU A 2 -0.29 21.95 -10.37
CA GLU A 2 -0.35 20.49 -10.51
C GLU A 2 0.27 19.90 -9.25
N ALA A 3 -0.54 19.16 -8.49
CA ALA A 3 -0.05 18.36 -7.40
C ALA A 3 0.96 17.38 -7.99
N ASP A 4 2.23 17.61 -7.65
CA ASP A 4 3.34 16.69 -7.85
C ASP A 4 3.05 15.43 -7.01
N ALA A 5 2.06 14.66 -7.44
CA ALA A 5 1.66 13.41 -6.80
C ALA A 5 2.79 12.45 -7.11
N VAL A 6 3.75 12.42 -6.17
CA VAL A 6 4.94 11.58 -6.14
C VAL A 6 4.58 10.20 -6.69
N THR A 7 4.80 9.99 -8.00
CA THR A 7 4.62 8.69 -8.64
C THR A 7 5.93 7.94 -8.42
N GLN A 8 6.35 7.84 -7.16
CA GLN A 8 7.48 7.00 -6.83
C GLN A 8 7.00 5.56 -7.00
N ARG A 9 7.64 4.85 -7.93
CA ARG A 9 7.41 3.42 -8.09
C ARG A 9 8.10 2.72 -6.94
N TRP A 10 7.32 2.07 -6.10
CA TRP A 10 7.81 1.20 -5.04
C TRP A 10 7.45 -0.25 -5.38
N THR A 11 8.44 -1.12 -5.42
CA THR A 11 8.26 -2.55 -5.38
C THR A 11 7.94 -2.99 -3.95
N GLN A 12 7.29 -4.15 -3.80
CA GLN A 12 7.09 -4.74 -2.47
C GLN A 12 8.41 -5.02 -1.74
N GLY A 13 9.51 -5.26 -2.47
CA GLY A 13 10.84 -5.43 -1.89
C GLY A 13 11.37 -4.14 -1.28
N GLU A 14 11.24 -3.00 -1.99
CA GLU A 14 11.63 -1.69 -1.47
C GLU A 14 10.79 -1.28 -0.26
N ILE A 15 9.48 -1.54 -0.30
CA ILE A 15 8.59 -1.32 0.85
C ILE A 15 9.06 -2.17 2.05
N ALA A 16 9.39 -3.44 1.81
CA ALA A 16 9.84 -4.33 2.86
C ALA A 16 11.15 -3.86 3.51
N VAL A 17 12.13 -3.45 2.71
CA VAL A 17 13.40 -2.89 3.20
C VAL A 17 13.16 -1.65 4.04
N HIS A 18 12.29 -0.74 3.57
CA HIS A 18 11.99 0.49 4.28
C HIS A 18 11.27 0.25 5.62
N LEU A 19 10.37 -0.73 5.67
CA LEU A 19 9.63 -1.09 6.88
C LEU A 19 10.37 -2.07 7.81
N GLY A 20 11.59 -2.50 7.46
CA GLY A 20 12.33 -3.49 8.25
C GLY A 20 11.65 -4.86 8.31
N THR A 21 11.01 -5.27 7.21
CA THR A 21 10.26 -6.53 7.11
C THR A 21 10.66 -7.32 5.85
N VAL A 22 9.95 -8.41 5.58
CA VAL A 22 10.13 -9.27 4.41
C VAL A 22 9.05 -8.99 3.35
N ARG A 23 9.42 -9.13 2.07
CA ARG A 23 8.54 -8.92 0.90
C ARG A 23 7.21 -9.68 1.00
N ASP A 24 7.27 -10.89 1.55
CA ASP A 24 6.11 -11.77 1.71
C ASP A 24 5.09 -11.24 2.73
N MET A 25 5.55 -10.58 3.80
CA MET A 25 4.65 -9.88 4.74
C MET A 25 3.94 -8.73 4.04
N VAL A 26 4.69 -7.89 3.31
CA VAL A 26 4.12 -6.77 2.53
C VAL A 26 3.07 -7.26 1.55
N GLY A 27 3.37 -8.35 0.82
CA GLY A 27 2.43 -8.96 -0.13
C GLY A 27 1.13 -9.41 0.53
N ARG A 28 1.21 -10.07 1.69
CA ARG A 28 0.02 -10.49 2.46
C ARG A 28 -0.79 -9.32 2.96
N THR A 29 -0.14 -8.28 3.52
CA THR A 29 -0.85 -7.10 4.02
C THR A 29 -1.56 -6.35 2.91
N LEU A 30 -0.89 -6.10 1.77
CA LEU A 30 -1.52 -5.48 0.60
C LEU A 30 -2.67 -6.33 0.06
N ARG A 31 -2.55 -7.67 0.09
CA ARG A 31 -3.65 -8.55 -0.30
C ARG A 31 -4.84 -8.43 0.66
N ALA A 32 -4.60 -8.42 1.97
CA ALA A 32 -5.65 -8.25 2.97
C ALA A 32 -6.39 -6.92 2.81
N PHE A 33 -5.66 -5.82 2.58
CA PHE A 33 -6.27 -4.51 2.30
C PHE A 33 -7.09 -4.50 1.01
N ALA A 34 -6.63 -5.19 -0.03
CA ALA A 34 -7.39 -5.31 -1.28
C ALA A 34 -8.66 -6.14 -1.09
N ASP A 35 -8.56 -7.27 -0.37
CA ASP A 35 -9.72 -8.13 -0.05
C ASP A 35 -10.73 -7.41 0.85
N ALA A 36 -10.27 -6.50 1.72
CA ALA A 36 -11.10 -5.63 2.56
C ALA A 36 -11.65 -4.38 1.82
N GLY A 37 -11.31 -4.18 0.55
CA GLY A 37 -11.77 -3.02 -0.24
C GLY A 37 -11.11 -1.68 0.14
N LEU A 38 -10.03 -1.70 0.92
CA LEU A 38 -9.30 -0.50 1.35
C LEU A 38 -8.41 0.06 0.24
N ILE A 39 -7.89 -0.82 -0.61
CA ILE A 39 -7.05 -0.46 -1.75
C ILE A 39 -7.44 -1.26 -3.00
N GLN A 40 -7.02 -0.76 -4.16
CA GLN A 40 -7.00 -1.51 -5.40
C GLN A 40 -5.56 -1.72 -5.88
N MET A 41 -5.21 -2.97 -6.17
CA MET A 41 -3.94 -3.33 -6.78
C MET A 41 -4.07 -3.44 -8.30
N ASN A 42 -3.42 -2.52 -9.01
CA ASN A 42 -3.17 -2.63 -10.45
C ASN A 42 -1.69 -2.99 -10.65
N ARG A 43 -1.33 -3.61 -11.79
CA ARG A 43 0.02 -4.15 -12.05
C ARG A 43 1.20 -3.30 -11.55
N GLN A 44 1.15 -1.99 -11.75
CA GLN A 44 2.19 -1.04 -11.32
C GLN A 44 1.66 0.13 -10.47
N ARG A 45 0.44 0.01 -9.93
CA ARG A 45 -0.21 1.10 -9.20
C ARG A 45 -1.05 0.57 -8.05
N LEU A 46 -0.84 1.15 -6.88
CA LEU A 46 -1.73 1.03 -5.74
C LEU A 46 -2.66 2.25 -5.73
N VAL A 47 -3.97 2.02 -5.68
CA VAL A 47 -4.98 3.09 -5.53
C VAL A 47 -5.60 2.94 -4.16
N LEU A 48 -5.60 4.01 -3.37
CA LEU A 48 -6.32 4.03 -2.10
C LEU A 48 -7.80 4.22 -2.37
N LEU A 49 -8.64 3.30 -1.91
CA LEU A 49 -10.09 3.38 -2.05
C LEU A 49 -10.71 3.96 -0.79
N ASP A 50 -10.17 3.60 0.37
CA ASP A 50 -10.62 4.06 1.67
C ASP A 50 -9.40 4.45 2.53
N ARG A 51 -9.15 5.76 2.64
CA ARG A 51 -8.06 6.29 3.46
C ARG A 51 -8.36 6.16 4.96
N GLU A 52 -9.59 6.44 5.38
CA GLU A 52 -9.96 6.41 6.80
C GLU A 52 -9.89 4.98 7.34
N GLY A 53 -10.35 3.99 6.56
CA GLY A 53 -10.20 2.57 6.89
C GLY A 53 -8.73 2.13 7.01
N LEU A 54 -7.83 2.65 6.17
CA LEU A 54 -6.39 2.39 6.29
C LEU A 54 -5.75 3.03 7.52
N GLU A 55 -6.20 4.24 7.89
CA GLU A 55 -5.74 4.91 9.11
C GLU A 55 -6.20 4.14 10.35
N ALA A 56 -7.43 3.65 10.37
CA ALA A 56 -7.94 2.79 11.45
C ALA A 56 -7.15 1.47 11.58
N GLU A 57 -6.75 0.85 10.47
CA GLU A 57 -5.90 -0.36 10.50
C GLU A 57 -4.48 -0.07 11.03
N ALA A 58 -3.98 1.17 10.93
CA ALA A 58 -2.68 1.55 11.47
C ALA A 58 -2.69 1.81 12.98
N GLU A 59 -3.85 2.16 13.54
CA GLU A 59 -4.04 2.40 14.97
C GLU A 59 -4.35 1.11 15.77
N ARG A 60 -4.51 -0.02 15.08
CA ARG A 60 -4.89 -1.30 15.65
C ARG A 60 -3.70 -2.11 16.14
#